data_AF-A0A1B5L280-F1
#
_entry.id   AF-A0A1B5L280-F1
#
_cell.length_a   1.000
_cell.length_b   1.000
_cell.length_c   1.000
_cell.angle_alpha   90.00
_cell.angle_beta   90.00
_cell.angle_gamma   90.00
#
_symmetry.space_group_name_H-M   'P 1'
#
loop_
_entity.id
_entity.type
_entity.pdbx_description
1 polymer ?
#
loop_
_entity_poly.entity_id
_entity_poly.type
_entity_poly.pdbx_seq_one_letter_code
_entity_poly.pdbx_strand_id
1 'polypeptide(L)'
;MAYVGTILGLGSITGSAAGLGFLMGSSIIGLVSFAIGKAQVPDPNDITYSFKIGLDGAGYNEGYDPLAGAGGGAPGVRAFDNQGRKIGQTRHRKKCVDGQDYCTQVVKDMPEQPAYALITGRSDPVCVAAVGVTYPSGDKYGWVGNWAHTCSQPWYYSDIDAQYENGTIKLDCVWLGSKGYKKGYSTGIRIHFPEFKQGREANGHNEA
;
A
#
# COMPACT_ATOMS: atom_id res chain seq x y z
N MET A 1 -36.32 9.70 0.94
CA MET A 1 -35.06 10.44 0.72
C MET A 1 -34.03 9.47 0.18
N ALA A 2 -33.71 9.55 -1.10
CA ALA A 2 -32.75 8.66 -1.76
C ALA A 2 -31.38 9.36 -1.75
N TYR A 3 -30.37 8.73 -1.14
CA TYR A 3 -28.98 9.16 -1.28
C TYR A 3 -28.31 8.32 -2.38
N VAL A 4 -28.09 8.95 -3.52
CA VAL A 4 -27.29 8.45 -4.63
C VAL A 4 -25.82 8.62 -4.23
N GLY A 5 -25.12 7.51 -4.01
CA GLY A 5 -23.68 7.51 -3.73
C GLY A 5 -22.88 7.64 -5.03
N THR A 6 -22.22 8.78 -5.20
CA THR A 6 -21.33 9.08 -6.33
C THR A 6 -20.17 8.07 -6.41
N ILE A 7 -20.09 7.33 -7.52
CA ILE A 7 -18.93 6.52 -7.88
C ILE A 7 -17.89 7.49 -8.47
N LEU A 8 -16.84 7.81 -7.70
CA LEU A 8 -15.66 8.50 -8.21
C LEU A 8 -14.79 7.51 -8.99
N GLY A 9 -15.03 7.43 -10.29
CA GLY A 9 -14.03 7.01 -11.26
C GLY A 9 -13.23 8.23 -11.69
N LEU A 10 -11.93 8.25 -11.38
CA LEU A 10 -10.93 9.13 -12.00
C LEU A 10 -9.86 8.17 -12.52
N GLY A 11 -9.57 8.07 -13.81
CA GLY A 11 -9.53 9.14 -14.80
C GLY A 11 -8.09 9.64 -14.84
N SER A 12 -7.38 9.27 -15.90
CA SER A 12 -5.97 9.57 -16.19
C SER A 12 -5.58 11.02 -15.91
N ILE A 13 -4.41 11.21 -15.29
CA ILE A 13 -3.89 12.51 -14.87
C ILE A 13 -3.28 13.24 -16.07
N THR A 14 -3.97 14.25 -16.62
CA THR A 14 -3.33 15.32 -17.38
C THR A 14 -3.07 16.49 -16.43
N GLY A 15 -1.83 16.63 -15.97
CA GLY A 15 -1.39 17.76 -15.14
C GLY A 15 -1.03 18.97 -15.99
N SER A 16 -1.82 20.03 -15.90
CA SER A 16 -1.42 21.38 -16.34
C SER A 16 -0.71 22.09 -15.20
N ALA A 17 0.52 22.54 -15.47
CA ALA A 17 1.36 23.28 -14.53
C ALA A 17 0.92 24.73 -14.37
N ALA A 18 0.92 25.25 -13.12
CA ALA A 18 1.37 26.60 -12.75
C ALA A 18 1.19 26.82 -11.23
N GLY A 19 2.23 27.31 -10.55
CA GLY A 19 2.07 28.02 -9.26
C GLY A 19 3.05 27.68 -8.13
N LEU A 20 4.27 28.20 -8.24
CA LEU A 20 5.21 28.63 -7.19
C LEU A 20 4.98 28.17 -5.73
N GLY A 21 5.93 27.38 -5.21
CA GLY A 21 6.28 27.37 -3.79
C GLY A 21 6.07 26.03 -3.06
N PHE A 22 6.82 24.99 -3.42
CA PHE A 22 7.13 23.91 -2.47
C PHE A 22 8.57 23.44 -2.70
N LEU A 23 9.36 23.49 -1.63
CA LEU A 23 10.72 22.98 -1.58
C LEU A 23 10.69 21.45 -1.83
N MET A 24 11.06 21.07 -3.05
CA MET A 24 11.85 19.88 -3.41
C MET A 24 11.80 18.69 -2.43
N GLY A 25 10.65 18.02 -2.35
CA GLY A 25 10.58 16.59 -2.04
C GLY A 25 10.61 15.84 -3.36
N SER A 26 11.79 15.60 -3.91
CA SER A 26 11.99 14.77 -5.10
C SER A 26 11.27 13.44 -4.90
N SER A 27 10.15 13.28 -5.60
CA SER A 27 9.30 12.10 -5.56
C SER A 27 9.99 10.98 -6.34
N ILE A 28 10.97 10.35 -5.70
CA ILE A 28 11.62 9.14 -6.20
C ILE A 28 10.67 7.97 -5.90
N ILE A 29 9.62 7.83 -6.70
CA ILE A 29 8.62 6.76 -6.52
C ILE A 29 8.87 5.60 -7.51
N GLY A 30 9.97 5.66 -8.26
CA GLY A 30 10.17 4.87 -9.47
C GLY A 30 10.48 3.39 -9.26
N LEU A 31 11.30 3.00 -8.28
CA LEU A 31 11.91 1.66 -8.29
C LEU A 31 12.30 1.18 -6.88
N VAL A 32 11.35 1.15 -5.95
CA VAL A 32 11.60 0.46 -4.67
C VAL A 32 11.53 -1.04 -4.90
N SER A 33 12.65 -1.73 -4.71
CA SER A 33 12.72 -3.19 -4.86
C SER A 33 12.23 -3.84 -3.56
N PHE A 34 11.00 -4.35 -3.59
CA PHE A 34 10.38 -4.94 -2.42
C PHE A 34 10.81 -6.39 -2.21
N ALA A 35 11.86 -6.57 -1.43
CA ALA A 35 12.09 -7.82 -0.70
C ALA A 35 11.13 -7.91 0.50
N ILE A 36 9.81 -7.80 0.27
CA ILE A 36 8.84 -8.06 1.32
C ILE A 36 8.94 -9.57 1.60
N GLY A 37 9.40 -9.88 2.81
CA GLY A 37 9.94 -11.18 3.21
C GLY A 37 9.09 -12.37 2.77
N LYS A 38 9.77 -13.48 2.50
CA LYS A 38 9.27 -14.78 2.00
C LYS A 38 7.78 -15.01 2.30
N ALA A 39 6.90 -14.50 1.44
CA ALA A 39 5.58 -15.08 1.28
C ALA A 39 5.85 -16.47 0.69
N GLN A 40 6.04 -17.47 1.55
CA GLN A 40 5.93 -18.85 1.12
C GLN A 40 4.55 -18.96 0.52
N VAL A 41 4.46 -19.27 -0.79
CA VAL A 41 3.20 -19.47 -1.50
C VAL A 41 2.59 -20.75 -0.90
N PRO A 42 1.60 -20.69 0.01
CA PRO A 42 1.18 -21.88 0.74
C PRO A 42 0.24 -22.76 -0.08
N ASP A 43 -0.29 -22.25 -1.20
CA ASP A 43 -1.19 -22.96 -2.11
C ASP A 43 -1.10 -22.29 -3.52
N PRO A 44 -1.08 -23.07 -4.63
CA PRO A 44 -1.10 -22.52 -5.99
C PRO A 44 -2.37 -21.72 -6.33
N ASN A 45 -3.38 -21.68 -5.47
CA ASN A 45 -4.59 -20.86 -5.64
C ASN A 45 -4.69 -19.70 -4.64
N ASP A 46 -3.69 -19.50 -3.78
CA ASP A 46 -3.70 -18.46 -2.76
C ASP A 46 -2.86 -17.25 -3.17
N ILE A 47 -3.37 -16.05 -2.90
CA ILE A 47 -2.64 -14.80 -3.06
C ILE A 47 -2.29 -14.25 -1.68
N THR A 48 -1.00 -13.98 -1.48
CA THR A 48 -0.51 -13.41 -0.23
C THR A 48 -0.23 -11.92 -0.41
N TYR A 49 -0.91 -11.11 0.41
CA TYR A 49 -0.62 -9.70 0.59
C TYR A 49 0.19 -9.53 1.87
N SER A 50 1.33 -8.89 1.75
CA SER A 50 2.27 -8.66 2.84
C SER A 50 2.39 -7.17 3.08
N PHE A 51 2.15 -6.74 4.31
CA PHE A 51 2.16 -5.34 4.73
C PHE A 51 3.42 -5.09 5.54
N LYS A 52 4.12 -4.01 5.21
CA LYS A 52 5.12 -3.41 6.10
C LYS A 52 4.44 -2.34 6.95
N ILE A 53 4.60 -2.44 8.27
CA ILE A 53 3.96 -1.54 9.24
C ILE A 53 5.02 -0.62 9.83
N GLY A 54 4.67 0.63 10.13
CA GLY A 54 5.60 1.56 10.76
C GLY A 54 6.10 1.08 12.12
N LEU A 55 7.26 1.58 12.53
CA LEU A 55 7.86 1.26 13.82
C LEU A 55 7.48 2.32 14.86
N ASP A 56 7.05 1.86 16.03
CA ASP A 56 6.85 2.76 17.17
C ASP A 56 8.20 3.46 17.49
N GLY A 57 8.14 4.76 17.76
CA GLY A 57 9.31 5.64 17.92
C GLY A 57 9.69 6.44 16.67
N ALA A 58 9.18 6.09 15.49
CA ALA A 58 9.47 6.81 14.25
C ALA A 58 9.04 8.29 14.31
N GLY A 59 9.73 9.17 13.57
CA GLY A 59 9.44 10.61 13.55
C GLY A 59 10.20 11.42 14.62
N TYR A 60 10.79 10.76 15.64
CA TYR A 60 11.54 11.45 16.69
C TYR A 60 12.80 12.14 16.16
N ASN A 61 13.53 11.48 15.26
CA ASN A 61 14.76 12.04 14.68
C ASN A 61 14.46 13.18 13.69
N GLU A 62 13.23 13.25 13.20
CA GLU A 62 12.70 14.26 12.31
C GLU A 62 12.10 15.46 13.07
N GLY A 63 12.13 15.43 14.42
CA GLY A 63 11.63 16.52 15.27
C GLY A 63 10.12 16.49 15.53
N TYR A 64 9.47 15.34 15.33
CA TYR A 64 8.04 15.13 15.58
C TYR A 64 7.81 14.24 16.81
N ASP A 65 6.57 14.21 17.30
CA ASP A 65 6.17 13.27 18.35
C ASP A 65 6.46 11.82 17.89
N PRO A 66 7.04 10.97 18.74
CA PRO A 66 7.32 9.59 18.35
C PRO A 66 6.02 8.87 17.98
N LEU A 67 6.06 8.13 16.87
CA LEU A 67 4.98 7.26 16.44
C LEU A 67 4.66 6.27 17.56
N ALA A 68 3.38 6.13 17.92
CA ALA A 68 2.93 5.16 18.91
C ALA A 68 1.68 4.45 18.41
N GLY A 69 1.64 3.13 18.57
CA GLY A 69 0.52 2.31 18.08
C GLY A 69 0.48 2.24 16.56
N ALA A 70 1.62 2.03 15.92
CA ALA A 70 1.72 1.89 14.48
C ALA A 70 1.02 0.63 13.94
N GLY A 71 0.92 -0.41 14.77
CA GLY A 71 0.15 -1.61 14.50
C GLY A 71 -1.35 -1.37 14.66
N GLY A 72 -2.13 -2.44 14.55
CA GLY A 72 -3.59 -2.33 14.60
C GLY A 72 -4.31 -3.47 13.89
N GLY A 73 -5.55 -3.22 13.45
CA GLY A 73 -6.33 -4.22 12.75
C GLY A 73 -5.74 -4.49 11.36
N ALA A 74 -5.35 -5.73 11.09
CA ALA A 74 -4.74 -6.08 9.80
C ALA A 74 -5.67 -5.69 8.64
N PRO A 75 -5.16 -4.97 7.62
CA PRO A 75 -6.00 -4.45 6.56
C PRO A 75 -6.83 -5.54 5.88
N GLY A 76 -8.10 -5.24 5.57
CA GLY A 76 -8.91 -6.13 4.75
C GLY A 76 -8.53 -5.99 3.28
N VAL A 77 -8.40 -7.10 2.56
CA VAL A 77 -8.10 -7.08 1.12
C VAL A 77 -9.28 -7.61 0.32
N ARG A 78 -9.64 -6.89 -0.74
CA ARG A 78 -10.59 -7.34 -1.78
C ARG A 78 -9.89 -7.27 -3.12
N ALA A 79 -9.86 -8.40 -3.82
CA ALA A 79 -9.21 -8.55 -5.12
C ALA A 79 -10.25 -8.44 -6.23
N PHE A 80 -9.90 -7.75 -7.32
CA PHE A 80 -10.76 -7.53 -8.48
C PHE A 80 -10.03 -7.81 -9.79
N ASP A 81 -10.77 -8.26 -10.80
CA ASP A 81 -10.28 -8.43 -12.16
C ASP A 81 -10.26 -7.10 -12.95
N ASN A 82 -9.88 -7.17 -14.22
CA ASN A 82 -9.85 -6.01 -15.13
C ASN A 82 -11.24 -5.44 -15.46
N GLN A 83 -12.30 -6.22 -15.27
CA GLN A 83 -13.69 -5.80 -15.46
C GLN A 83 -14.29 -5.19 -14.19
N GLY A 84 -13.52 -5.11 -13.10
CA GLY A 84 -13.98 -4.61 -11.80
C GLY A 84 -14.86 -5.58 -11.03
N ARG A 85 -14.94 -6.86 -11.43
CA ARG A 85 -15.65 -7.89 -10.66
C ARG A 85 -14.79 -8.30 -9.49
N LYS A 86 -15.41 -8.47 -8.31
CA LYS A 86 -14.71 -8.96 -7.12
C LYS A 86 -14.49 -10.46 -7.24
N ILE A 87 -13.23 -10.87 -7.22
CA ILE A 87 -12.82 -12.28 -7.41
C ILE A 87 -12.32 -12.94 -6.12
N GLY A 88 -12.00 -12.14 -5.10
CA GLY A 88 -11.54 -12.67 -3.82
C GLY A 88 -11.58 -11.65 -2.69
N GLN A 89 -11.56 -12.14 -1.46
CA GLN A 89 -11.42 -11.28 -0.28
C GLN A 89 -10.84 -12.04 0.92
N THR A 90 -10.14 -11.32 1.79
CA THR A 90 -9.69 -11.84 3.08
C THR A 90 -10.89 -12.12 3.98
N ARG A 91 -10.94 -13.32 4.57
CA ARG A 91 -12.03 -13.72 5.48
C ARG A 91 -11.67 -13.53 6.95
N HIS A 92 -10.40 -13.77 7.31
CA HIS A 92 -9.96 -13.73 8.70
C HIS A 92 -9.56 -12.33 9.14
N ARG A 93 -9.92 -12.00 10.38
CA ARG A 93 -9.44 -10.80 11.05
C ARG A 93 -8.19 -11.19 11.82
N LYS A 94 -7.09 -10.48 11.54
CA LYS A 94 -5.83 -10.59 12.28
C LYS A 94 -5.49 -9.21 12.83
N LYS A 95 -4.61 -9.16 13.82
CA LYS A 95 -3.98 -7.92 14.28
C LYS A 95 -2.55 -7.88 13.73
N CYS A 96 -2.11 -6.74 13.26
CA CYS A 96 -0.69 -6.46 13.06
C CYS A 96 -0.15 -5.91 14.40
N VAL A 97 0.90 -6.53 14.93
CA VAL A 97 1.42 -6.19 16.26
C VAL A 97 2.22 -4.90 16.18
N ASP A 98 2.10 -4.05 17.20
CA ASP A 98 2.88 -2.83 17.32
C ASP A 98 4.38 -3.16 17.39
N GLY A 99 5.20 -2.43 16.64
CA GLY A 99 6.65 -2.68 16.55
C GLY A 99 7.06 -3.91 15.71
N GLN A 100 6.12 -4.70 15.19
CA GLN A 100 6.44 -5.65 14.12
C GLN A 100 6.41 -4.93 12.78
N ASP A 101 7.49 -5.06 12.01
CA ASP A 101 7.59 -4.44 10.69
C ASP A 101 6.77 -5.19 9.62
N TYR A 102 6.15 -6.32 9.93
CA TYR A 102 5.54 -7.22 8.95
C TYR A 102 4.20 -7.83 9.40
N CYS A 103 3.25 -7.90 8.47
CA CYS A 103 1.93 -8.48 8.68
C CYS A 103 1.41 -9.09 7.37
N THR A 104 0.62 -10.17 7.42
CA THR A 104 0.10 -10.82 6.19
C THR A 104 -1.39 -11.07 6.17
N GLN A 105 -1.91 -11.05 4.95
CA GLN A 105 -3.24 -11.49 4.62
C GLN A 105 -3.19 -12.44 3.42
N VAL A 106 -4.00 -13.48 3.49
CA VAL A 106 -4.14 -14.45 2.39
C VAL A 106 -5.55 -14.38 1.86
N VAL A 107 -5.68 -14.22 0.55
CA VAL A 107 -6.93 -14.41 -0.17
C VAL A 107 -6.88 -15.79 -0.78
N LYS A 108 -7.82 -16.63 -0.36
CA LYS A 108 -7.87 -18.04 -0.74
C LYS A 108 -8.74 -18.29 -1.96
N ASP A 109 -8.50 -19.42 -2.61
CA ASP A 109 -9.33 -19.98 -3.69
C ASP A 109 -9.50 -18.99 -4.86
N MET A 110 -8.40 -18.37 -5.29
CA MET A 110 -8.42 -17.35 -6.32
C MET A 110 -8.68 -17.97 -7.70
N PRO A 111 -9.78 -17.62 -8.39
CA PRO A 111 -10.14 -18.24 -9.66
C PRO A 111 -9.33 -17.69 -10.84
N GLU A 112 -8.78 -16.48 -10.72
CA GLU A 112 -8.02 -15.79 -11.75
C GLU A 112 -7.06 -14.74 -11.15
N GLN A 113 -6.15 -14.23 -11.97
CA GLN A 113 -5.18 -13.20 -11.57
C GLN A 113 -5.90 -11.86 -11.30
N PRO A 114 -5.69 -11.22 -10.13
CA PRO A 114 -6.25 -9.91 -9.87
C PRO A 114 -5.48 -8.82 -10.60
N ALA A 115 -6.22 -7.84 -11.11
CA ALA A 115 -5.67 -6.58 -11.59
C ALA A 115 -5.59 -5.56 -10.45
N TYR A 116 -6.64 -5.48 -9.63
CA TYR A 116 -6.75 -4.50 -8.56
C TYR A 116 -6.89 -5.14 -7.19
N ALA A 117 -6.38 -4.45 -6.18
CA ALA A 117 -6.70 -4.74 -4.78
C ALA A 117 -7.23 -3.48 -4.09
N LEU A 118 -8.35 -3.62 -3.39
CA LEU A 118 -8.84 -2.63 -2.44
C LEU A 118 -8.42 -3.06 -1.04
N ILE A 119 -7.44 -2.34 -0.50
CA ILE A 119 -6.95 -2.48 0.87
C ILE A 119 -7.80 -1.56 1.75
N THR A 120 -8.34 -2.08 2.84
CA THR A 120 -9.25 -1.33 3.73
C THR A 120 -8.77 -1.34 5.17
N GLY A 121 -8.80 -0.17 5.79
CA GLY A 121 -8.56 -0.03 7.22
C GLY A 121 -9.69 -0.63 8.05
N ARG A 122 -9.38 -0.99 9.30
CA ARG A 122 -10.38 -1.48 10.27
C ARG A 122 -10.66 -0.42 11.33
N SER A 123 -11.45 -0.77 12.35
CA SER A 123 -11.74 0.11 13.49
C SER A 123 -10.51 0.42 14.33
N ASP A 124 -9.52 -0.46 14.31
CA ASP A 124 -8.20 -0.26 14.91
C ASP A 124 -7.26 0.14 13.77
N PRO A 125 -6.83 1.41 13.70
CA PRO A 125 -6.12 1.97 12.56
C PRO A 125 -4.69 1.41 12.53
N VAL A 126 -4.06 1.41 11.36
CA VAL A 126 -2.70 0.88 11.18
C VAL A 126 -1.90 1.80 10.25
N CYS A 127 -0.60 1.99 10.53
CA CYS A 127 0.29 2.77 9.68
C CYS A 127 1.03 1.85 8.70
N VAL A 128 0.61 1.85 7.44
CA VAL A 128 1.13 0.96 6.39
C VAL A 128 2.21 1.66 5.58
N ALA A 129 3.46 1.23 5.72
CA ALA A 129 4.62 1.75 5.01
C ALA A 129 4.76 1.15 3.60
N ALA A 130 4.43 -0.13 3.43
CA ALA A 130 4.43 -0.78 2.13
C ALA A 130 3.41 -1.92 2.05
N VAL A 131 2.97 -2.25 0.84
CA VAL A 131 2.15 -3.42 0.54
C VAL A 131 2.79 -4.18 -0.60
N GLY A 132 3.15 -5.43 -0.35
CA GLY A 132 3.59 -6.38 -1.36
C GLY A 132 2.50 -7.37 -1.66
N VAL A 133 2.47 -7.86 -2.89
CA VAL A 133 1.64 -9.00 -3.26
C VAL A 133 2.49 -10.02 -4.00
N THR A 134 2.24 -11.30 -3.73
CA THR A 134 2.79 -12.43 -4.48
C THR A 134 1.63 -13.20 -5.09
N TYR A 135 1.59 -13.27 -6.41
CA TYR A 135 0.61 -14.05 -7.16
C TYR A 135 1.02 -15.52 -7.25
N PRO A 136 0.11 -16.43 -7.58
CA PRO A 136 0.44 -17.85 -7.61
C PRO A 136 1.39 -18.23 -8.74
N SER A 137 1.47 -17.40 -9.79
CA SER A 137 2.50 -17.46 -10.85
C SER A 137 3.92 -17.19 -10.32
N GLY A 138 4.05 -16.63 -9.12
CA GLY A 138 5.32 -16.15 -8.56
C GLY A 138 5.59 -14.67 -8.80
N ASP A 139 4.75 -13.98 -9.58
CA ASP A 139 4.87 -12.55 -9.85
C ASP A 139 4.72 -11.74 -8.55
N LYS A 140 5.57 -10.72 -8.40
CA LYS A 140 5.61 -9.86 -7.22
C LYS A 140 5.45 -8.40 -7.61
N TYR A 141 4.61 -7.70 -6.87
CA TYR A 141 4.38 -6.26 -7.01
C TYR A 141 4.41 -5.60 -5.64
N GLY A 142 4.71 -4.30 -5.59
CA GLY A 142 4.76 -3.61 -4.31
C GLY A 142 4.46 -2.11 -4.37
N TRP A 143 3.68 -1.63 -3.41
CA TRP A 143 3.28 -0.23 -3.26
C TRP A 143 3.89 0.35 -1.97
N VAL A 144 4.16 1.65 -1.96
CA VAL A 144 4.73 2.39 -0.81
C VAL A 144 3.86 3.51 -0.30
N GLY A 145 3.94 3.73 1.01
CA GLY A 145 3.22 4.78 1.71
C GLY A 145 3.65 6.20 1.35
N ASN A 146 4.82 6.40 0.71
CA ASN A 146 5.22 7.70 0.15
C ASN A 146 4.17 8.30 -0.80
N TRP A 147 3.39 7.45 -1.49
CA TRP A 147 2.26 7.92 -2.30
C TRP A 147 1.22 8.70 -1.49
N ALA A 148 1.01 8.36 -0.22
CA ALA A 148 0.08 9.11 0.63
C ALA A 148 0.57 10.53 0.85
N HIS A 149 1.88 10.72 1.08
CA HIS A 149 2.47 12.06 1.18
C HIS A 149 2.33 12.83 -0.14
N THR A 150 2.74 12.24 -1.26
CA THR A 150 2.61 12.86 -2.60
C THR A 150 1.16 13.24 -2.93
N CYS A 151 0.19 12.42 -2.54
CA CYS A 151 -1.24 12.65 -2.80
C CYS A 151 -1.95 13.44 -1.68
N SER A 152 -1.21 14.06 -0.75
CA SER A 152 -1.76 14.84 0.37
C SER A 152 -2.80 14.07 1.22
N GLN A 153 -2.61 12.75 1.33
CA GLN A 153 -3.40 11.86 2.19
C GLN A 153 -2.80 11.80 3.60
N PRO A 154 -3.51 11.29 4.62
CA PRO A 154 -2.95 11.16 5.96
C PRO A 154 -1.74 10.21 6.00
N TRP A 155 -0.57 10.75 6.30
CA TRP A 155 0.70 10.03 6.33
C TRP A 155 1.51 10.32 7.61
N TYR A 156 2.52 9.50 7.89
CA TYR A 156 3.53 9.73 8.94
C TYR A 156 4.87 9.05 8.62
N TYR A 157 5.93 9.41 9.32
CA TYR A 157 7.22 8.72 9.25
C TYR A 157 7.10 7.29 9.79
N SER A 158 7.68 6.31 9.09
CA SER A 158 7.54 4.89 9.45
C SER A 158 8.81 4.22 9.96
N ASP A 159 9.97 4.83 9.70
CA ASP A 159 11.31 4.26 9.90
C ASP A 159 11.56 2.90 9.22
N ILE A 160 10.70 2.50 8.28
CA ILE A 160 10.91 1.31 7.46
C ILE A 160 11.88 1.63 6.34
N ASP A 161 13.02 0.93 6.34
CA ASP A 161 14.01 1.01 5.27
C ASP A 161 13.57 0.15 4.07
N ALA A 162 13.72 0.70 2.87
CA ALA A 162 13.49 -0.01 1.62
C ALA A 162 14.68 0.16 0.67
N GLN A 163 14.99 -0.90 -0.07
CA GLN A 163 16.09 -0.88 -1.04
C GLN A 163 15.68 -0.05 -2.27
N TYR A 164 16.54 0.91 -2.61
CA TYR A 164 16.34 1.80 -3.76
C TYR A 164 17.69 1.99 -4.48
N GLU A 165 17.74 1.60 -5.75
CA GLU A 165 18.89 1.67 -6.69
C GLU A 165 20.27 1.36 -6.09
N ASN A 166 20.87 2.28 -5.32
CA ASN A 166 22.19 2.19 -4.71
C ASN A 166 22.21 2.49 -3.19
N GLY A 167 21.11 2.26 -2.48
CA GLY A 167 21.04 2.50 -1.04
C GLY A 167 19.71 2.11 -0.41
N THR A 168 19.44 2.71 0.74
CA THR A 168 18.17 2.56 1.43
C THR A 168 17.47 3.91 1.53
N ILE A 169 16.15 3.89 1.39
CA ILE A 169 15.28 5.02 1.67
C ILE A 169 14.37 4.67 2.83
N LYS A 170 14.04 5.67 3.66
CA LYS A 170 12.99 5.53 4.67
C LYS A 170 11.64 5.81 4.04
N LEU A 171 10.71 4.87 4.23
CA LEU A 171 9.36 4.98 3.72
C LEU A 171 8.50 5.85 4.63
N ASP A 172 7.56 6.57 4.03
CA ASP A 172 6.41 7.11 4.77
C ASP A 172 5.36 6.00 4.92
N CYS A 173 4.52 6.08 5.95
CA CYS A 173 3.35 5.21 6.09
C CYS A 173 2.04 5.97 5.95
N VAL A 174 1.06 5.31 5.35
CA VAL A 174 -0.33 5.79 5.29
C VAL A 174 -1.11 5.25 6.48
N TRP A 175 -1.90 6.11 7.11
CA TRP A 175 -2.81 5.64 8.13
C TRP A 175 -4.11 5.11 7.53
N LEU A 176 -4.37 3.81 7.72
CA LEU A 176 -5.60 3.15 7.29
C LEU A 176 -6.46 2.79 8.49
N GLY A 177 -7.68 3.33 8.56
CA GLY A 177 -8.60 3.03 9.65
C GLY A 177 -9.92 3.76 9.56
N SER A 178 -10.85 3.38 10.43
CA SER A 178 -12.15 4.06 10.58
C SER A 178 -12.34 4.74 11.94
N LYS A 179 -11.49 4.47 12.93
CA LYS A 179 -11.45 5.13 14.24
C LYS A 179 -9.98 5.23 14.71
N GLY A 180 -9.56 6.27 15.43
CA GLY A 180 -8.17 6.40 15.88
C GLY A 180 -7.73 7.79 16.38
N TYR A 181 -6.44 7.89 16.74
CA TYR A 181 -5.69 9.02 17.30
C TYR A 181 -5.80 10.38 16.57
N LYS A 182 -6.02 10.42 15.24
CA LYS A 182 -6.16 11.67 14.47
C LYS A 182 -7.45 11.71 13.64
N LYS A 183 -8.04 12.91 13.45
CA LYS A 183 -9.13 13.11 12.50
C LYS A 183 -8.60 12.93 11.07
N GLY A 184 -9.34 12.24 10.21
CA GLY A 184 -9.08 12.23 8.76
C GLY A 184 -8.47 10.96 8.17
N TYR A 185 -8.46 9.82 8.86
CA TYR A 185 -7.98 8.54 8.31
C TYR A 185 -8.49 8.21 6.90
N SER A 186 -7.61 7.61 6.09
CA SER A 186 -8.08 6.95 4.87
C SER A 186 -8.75 5.62 5.25
N THR A 187 -9.98 5.42 4.78
CA THR A 187 -10.70 4.16 5.01
C THR A 187 -10.18 3.01 4.14
N GLY A 188 -9.41 3.33 3.10
CA GLY A 188 -8.82 2.34 2.21
C GLY A 188 -8.14 2.95 1.00
N ILE A 189 -7.34 2.13 0.33
CA ILE A 189 -6.61 2.45 -0.89
C ILE A 189 -6.89 1.39 -1.94
N ARG A 190 -7.08 1.81 -3.19
CA ARG A 190 -7.21 0.90 -4.33
C ARG A 190 -5.92 0.98 -5.14
N ILE A 191 -5.28 -0.17 -5.33
CA ILE A 191 -3.99 -0.29 -6.00
C ILE A 191 -4.18 -1.16 -7.24
N HIS A 192 -3.66 -0.69 -8.38
CA HIS A 192 -3.47 -1.49 -9.58
C HIS A 192 -2.04 -2.04 -9.55
N PHE A 193 -1.86 -3.23 -8.96
CA PHE A 193 -0.53 -3.78 -8.70
C PHE A 193 0.37 -3.95 -9.93
N PRO A 194 -0.13 -4.29 -11.14
CA PRO A 194 0.70 -4.41 -12.33
C PRO A 194 1.54 -3.17 -12.68
N GLU A 195 1.15 -1.98 -12.22
CA GLU A 195 1.91 -0.73 -12.41
C GLU A 195 3.15 -0.64 -11.51
N PHE A 196 3.22 -1.46 -10.46
CA PHE A 196 4.25 -1.41 -9.43
C PHE A 196 5.14 -2.66 -9.41
N LYS A 197 5.66 -3.02 -10.57
CA LYS A 197 6.63 -4.10 -10.71
C LYS A 197 8.07 -3.59 -10.61
N GLN A 198 8.97 -4.47 -10.21
CA GLN A 198 10.40 -4.21 -10.29
C GLN A 198 10.83 -4.21 -11.76
N GLY A 199 11.36 -3.08 -12.26
CA GLY A 199 11.82 -2.94 -13.64
C GLY A 199 10.69 -2.64 -14.65
N ARG A 200 10.99 -1.85 -15.68
CA ARG A 200 10.05 -1.48 -16.74
C ARG A 200 10.14 -2.49 -17.88
N GLU A 201 9.10 -3.29 -18.07
CA GLU A 201 8.85 -4.01 -19.33
C GLU A 201 7.33 -4.06 -19.55
N ALA A 202 6.75 -3.02 -20.13
CA ALA A 202 5.38 -3.13 -20.60
C ALA A 202 5.38 -3.92 -21.93
N ASN A 203 4.29 -4.64 -22.19
CA ASN A 203 3.99 -5.34 -23.44
C ASN A 203 4.67 -4.69 -24.68
N GLY A 204 5.78 -5.28 -25.12
CA GLY A 204 6.21 -5.26 -26.51
C GLY A 204 7.03 -4.09 -27.05
N HIS A 205 7.42 -3.06 -26.28
CA HIS A 205 8.34 -2.05 -26.80
C HIS A 205 9.44 -1.67 -25.81
N ASN A 206 10.64 -2.16 -26.13
CA ASN A 206 11.90 -1.63 -25.63
C ASN A 206 12.03 -0.19 -26.15
N GLU A 207 12.14 0.79 -25.26
CA GLU A 207 12.77 2.05 -25.62
C GLU A 207 14.15 2.05 -24.97
N ALA A 208 15.15 2.09 -25.86
CA ALA A 208 16.57 2.00 -25.62
C ALA A 208 17.13 3.19 -24.81
#